data_AF-A0A662FQJ0-F1
#
_entry.id   AF-A0A662FQJ0-F1
#
_cell.length_a   1.000
_cell.length_b   1.000
_cell.length_c   1.000
_cell.angle_alpha   90.00
_cell.angle_beta   90.00
_cell.angle_gamma   90.00
#
_symmetry.space_group_name_H-M   'P 1'
#
loop_
_entity.id
_entity.type
_entity.pdbx_description
1 polymer ?
#
loop_
_entity_poly.entity_id
_entity_poly.type
_entity_poly.pdbx_seq_one_letter_code
_entity_poly.pdbx_strand_id
1 'polypeptide(L)' 'YIQKLGFHDFKELAQAILNGKISIKDLRELKPVFRLHPPSGGFKYTIKKRFGAGGELGYRGSAINDLVRKMA' A
#
# COMPACT_ATOMS: atom_id res chain seq x y z
N TYR A 1 11.37 17.70 -4.97
CA TYR A 1 10.29 17.47 -4.00
C TYR A 1 10.82 16.82 -2.73
N ILE A 2 11.48 15.65 -2.83
CA ILE A 2 12.01 14.91 -1.68
C ILE A 2 13.04 15.70 -0.86
N GLN A 3 13.95 16.42 -1.51
CA GLN A 3 14.91 17.28 -0.81
C GLN A 3 14.24 18.44 -0.04
N LYS A 4 13.07 18.93 -0.47
CA LYS A 4 12.30 19.94 0.28
C LYS A 4 11.64 19.35 1.54
N LEU A 5 11.42 18.03 1.55
CA LEU A 5 10.92 17.27 2.70
C LEU A 5 12.06 16.80 3.61
N GLY A 6 13.31 17.14 3.31
CA GLY A 6 14.48 16.77 4.10
C GLY A 6 15.01 15.35 3.87
N PHE A 7 14.61 14.71 2.77
CA PHE A 7 15.08 13.36 2.40
C PHE A 7 15.97 13.39 1.17
N HIS A 8 16.91 12.44 1.08
CA HIS A 8 17.83 12.32 -0.05
C HIS A 8 17.23 11.48 -1.18
N ASP A 9 16.45 10.45 -0.86
CA ASP A 9 15.89 9.51 -1.84
C ASP A 9 14.48 9.00 -1.46
N PHE A 10 13.73 8.46 -2.43
CA PHE A 10 12.40 7.86 -2.21
C PHE A 10 12.44 6.68 -1.24
N LYS A 11 13.55 5.91 -1.24
CA LYS A 11 13.75 4.81 -0.29
C LYS A 11 13.80 5.30 1.15
N GLU A 12 14.48 6.42 1.38
CA GLU A 12 14.62 7.00 2.72
C GLU A 12 13.28 7.52 3.24
N LEU A 13 12.53 8.20 2.36
CA LEU A 13 11.16 8.62 2.65
C LEU A 13 10.26 7.43 2.99
N ALA A 14 10.34 6.34 2.20
CA ALA A 14 9.56 5.13 2.45
C ALA A 14 9.90 4.49 3.80
N GLN A 15 11.19 4.42 4.17
CA GLN A 15 11.62 3.93 5.48
C GLN A 15 11.15 4.83 6.63
N ALA A 16 11.18 6.15 6.46
CA ALA A 16 10.68 7.09 7.47
C ALA A 16 9.17 6.92 7.71
N ILE A 17 8.39 6.67 6.65
CA ILE A 17 6.96 6.37 6.73
C ILE A 17 6.72 5.02 7.42
N LEU A 18 7.47 3.98 7.04
CA LEU A 18 7.38 2.66 7.67
C LEU A 18 7.70 2.68 9.17
N ASN A 19 8.65 3.51 9.57
CA ASN A 19 9.04 3.70 10.97
C ASN A 19 8.10 4.64 11.75
N GLY A 20 7.07 5.21 11.10
CA GLY A 20 6.11 6.12 11.73
C GLY A 20 6.66 7.51 12.06
N LYS A 21 7.82 7.90 11.52
CA LYS A 21 8.42 9.23 11.75
C LYS A 21 7.65 10.34 11.02
N ILE A 22 6.98 10.00 9.93
CA ILE A 22 6.19 10.93 9.11
C ILE A 22 4.88 10.26 8.71
N SER A 23 3.76 10.97 8.86
CA SER A 23 2.49 10.54 8.31
C SER A 23 2.33 11.03 6.87
N ILE A 24 1.72 10.21 6.02
CA ILE A 24 1.35 10.59 4.64
C ILE A 24 0.40 11.80 4.65
N LYS A 25 -0.35 12.00 5.76
CA LYS A 25 -1.26 13.14 5.95
C LYS A 25 -0.54 14.47 6.15
N ASP A 26 0.67 14.46 6.70
CA ASP A 26 1.43 15.67 7.02
C ASP A 26 2.09 16.25 5.75
N LEU A 27 2.21 15.43 4.71
CA LEU A 27 2.70 15.80 3.39
C LEU A 27 1.60 16.55 2.61
N ARG A 28 1.47 17.86 2.84
CA ARG A 28 0.44 18.73 2.23
C ARG A 28 0.31 18.62 0.70
N GLU A 29 1.39 18.34 0.00
CA GLU A 29 1.41 18.22 -1.47
C GLU A 29 1.16 16.79 -1.97
N LEU A 30 1.15 15.79 -1.07
CA LEU A 30 0.90 14.39 -1.40
C LEU A 30 -0.54 13.99 -1.05
N LYS A 31 -1.21 13.28 -1.96
CA LYS A 31 -2.52 12.70 -1.65
C LYS A 31 -2.35 11.59 -0.61
N PRO A 32 -3.15 11.56 0.46
CA PRO A 32 -3.02 10.57 1.53
C PRO A 32 -3.52 9.17 1.14
N VAL A 33 -3.98 8.98 -0.10
CA VAL A 33 -4.56 7.73 -0.59
C VAL A 33 -3.81 7.23 -1.83
N PHE A 34 -3.47 5.94 -1.82
CA PHE A 34 -2.95 5.26 -2.99
C PHE A 34 -4.11 4.85 -3.89
N ARG A 35 -4.11 5.33 -5.13
CA ARG A 35 -5.08 4.93 -6.15
C ARG A 35 -4.48 3.80 -6.96
N LEU A 36 -4.66 2.58 -6.46
CA LEU A 36 -4.18 1.39 -7.14
C LEU A 36 -5.12 0.98 -8.27
N HIS A 37 -4.58 0.35 -9.30
CA HIS A 37 -5.36 -0.28 -10.35
C HIS A 37 -6.05 -1.53 -9.78
N PRO A 38 -7.19 -1.99 -10.36
CA PRO A 38 -7.69 -3.32 -10.08
C PRO A 38 -6.61 -4.38 -10.26
N PRO A 39 -6.67 -5.50 -9.52
CA PRO A 39 -5.64 -6.52 -9.63
C PRO A 39 -5.64 -7.10 -11.05
N SER A 40 -4.46 -7.11 -11.67
CA SER A 40 -4.23 -7.78 -12.96
C SER A 40 -4.64 -9.26 -12.89
N GLY A 41 -5.48 -9.68 -13.84
CA GLY A 41 -6.08 -11.02 -13.86
C GLY A 41 -7.24 -11.23 -12.89
N GLY A 42 -7.70 -10.17 -12.20
CA GLY A 42 -8.83 -10.23 -11.27
C GLY A 42 -8.50 -10.84 -9.91
N PHE A 43 -9.54 -10.96 -9.09
CA PHE A 43 -9.48 -11.64 -7.79
C PHE A 43 -9.48 -13.16 -7.97
N LYS A 44 -8.70 -13.89 -7.16
CA LYS A 44 -8.62 -15.36 -7.29
C LYS A 44 -9.86 -16.04 -6.73
N TYR A 45 -10.42 -15.48 -5.66
CA TYR A 45 -11.59 -16.03 -4.98
C TYR A 45 -12.71 -14.99 -4.82
N THR A 46 -13.82 -15.41 -4.22
CA THR A 46 -14.94 -14.49 -3.95
C THR A 46 -14.55 -13.40 -2.94
N ILE A 47 -14.85 -12.15 -3.30
CA ILE A 47 -14.63 -10.97 -2.45
C ILE A 47 -15.52 -10.93 -1.21
N LYS A 48 -16.55 -11.79 -1.14
CA LYS A 48 -17.50 -11.83 -0.02
C LYS A 48 -17.06 -12.72 1.13
N LYS A 49 -16.12 -13.65 0.90
CA LYS A 49 -15.62 -14.57 1.95
C LYS A 49 -14.31 -14.08 2.53
N ARG A 50 -14.06 -14.40 3.80
CA ARG A 50 -12.79 -14.11 4.48
C ARG A 50 -11.64 -14.86 3.83
N PHE A 51 -10.44 -14.27 3.81
CA PHE A 51 -9.23 -14.89 3.27
C PHE A 51 -8.96 -16.29 3.82
N GLY A 52 -9.03 -16.46 5.14
CA GLY A 52 -8.84 -17.77 5.80
C GLY A 52 -9.89 -18.85 5.47
N ALA A 53 -11.01 -18.48 4.86
CA ALA A 53 -12.06 -19.39 4.40
C ALA A 53 -12.06 -19.57 2.86
N GLY A 54 -10.93 -19.27 2.20
CA GLY A 54 -10.81 -19.33 0.74
C GLY A 54 -11.50 -18.19 0.01
N GLY A 55 -11.50 -16.98 0.59
CA GLY A 55 -12.00 -15.75 -0.02
C GLY A 55 -10.93 -14.69 -0.18
N GLU A 56 -11.33 -13.45 -0.46
CA GLU A 56 -10.42 -12.30 -0.62
C GLU A 56 -10.62 -11.21 0.43
N LEU A 57 -11.61 -11.34 1.31
CA LEU A 57 -11.98 -10.32 2.30
C LEU A 57 -11.09 -10.39 3.55
N GLY A 58 -10.69 -9.22 4.05
CA GLY A 58 -10.10 -9.08 5.38
C GLY A 58 -8.57 -9.25 5.43
N TYR A 59 -8.08 -9.61 6.61
CA TYR A 59 -6.65 -9.72 6.87
C TYR A 59 -6.04 -10.94 6.18
N ARG A 60 -4.96 -10.72 5.43
CA ARG A 60 -4.26 -11.76 4.65
C ARG A 60 -2.76 -11.88 4.98
N GLY A 61 -2.30 -11.23 6.06
CA GLY A 61 -0.89 -11.27 6.48
C GLY A 61 0.08 -10.83 5.38
N SER A 62 1.17 -11.57 5.21
CA SER A 62 2.21 -11.30 4.21
C SER A 62 1.73 -11.42 2.76
N ALA A 63 0.63 -12.15 2.49
CA ALA A 63 0.06 -12.31 1.15
C ALA A 63 -0.52 -11.01 0.57
N ILE A 64 -0.58 -9.92 1.36
CA ILE A 64 -0.95 -8.59 0.87
C ILE A 64 0.04 -8.05 -0.15
N ASN A 65 1.32 -8.39 -0.02
CA ASN A 65 2.35 -7.93 -0.94
C ASN A 65 2.11 -8.43 -2.36
N ASP A 66 1.63 -9.68 -2.51
CA ASP A 66 1.33 -10.27 -3.81
C ASP A 66 0.12 -9.60 -4.46
N LEU A 67 -0.91 -9.26 -3.66
CA LEU A 67 -2.06 -8.52 -4.17
C LEU A 67 -1.67 -7.11 -4.62
N VAL A 68 -0.91 -6.39 -3.80
CA VAL A 68 -0.47 -5.02 -4.11
C VAL A 68 0.38 -5.01 -5.37
N ARG A 69 1.28 -5.98 -5.58
CA ARG A 69 2.06 -6.10 -6.83
C ARG A 69 1.22 -6.32 -8.08
N LYS A 70 0.00 -6.87 -7.95
CA LYS A 70 -0.92 -7.02 -9.07
C LYS A 70 -1.73 -5.76 -9.36
N MET A 71 -1.87 -4.89 -8.37
CA MET A 71 -2.66 -3.65 -8.42
C MET A 71 -1.79 -2.41 -8.72
N ALA A 72 -0.46 -2.52 -8.54
CA ALA A 72 0.53 -1.51 -8.93
C ALA A 72 0.80 -1.58 -10.44
#